data_AF-A0A5S3SBW8-F1
#
_entry.id   AF-A0A5S3SBW8-F1
#
_cell.length_a   1.000
_cell.length_b   1.000
_cell.length_c   1.000
_cell.angle_alpha   90.00
_cell.angle_beta   90.00
_cell.angle_gamma   90.00
#
_symmetry.space_group_name_H-M   'P 1'
#
loop_
_entity.id
_entity.type
_entity.pdbx_description
1 polymer ?
#
loop_
_entity_poly.entity_id
_entity_poly.type
_entity_poly.pdbx_seq_one_letter_code
_entity_poly.pdbx_strand_id
1 'polypeptide(L)'
;MYQSLKGYSDTAEAEFMVKFFDLHGNNDSILNIWPDVMPIKPLSIDYEKVDIYIQGGFLLLSKEAYDYLYHFLNEYGEFLKIDVNGSEMVLFNLRVFGQEDSDKCIEDYSKGLRSGFKSFAFIDSDINSKLLFKSKLLDGIGLFCGEEFKQLVEVKSLNGIEFNEIN
;
A
#
# COMPACT_ATOMS: atom_id res chain seq x y z
N MET A 1 -2.09 8.54 -13.36
CA MET A 1 -0.93 9.42 -13.61
C MET A 1 0.19 8.52 -14.18
N TYR A 2 0.44 8.55 -15.49
CA TYR A 2 1.48 7.74 -16.10
C TYR A 2 2.81 8.49 -15.93
N GLN A 3 3.65 8.09 -14.96
CA GLN A 3 5.03 8.57 -14.96
C GLN A 3 5.74 7.92 -16.14
N SER A 4 6.05 8.73 -17.16
CA SER A 4 6.82 8.31 -18.32
C SER A 4 8.21 7.85 -17.86
N LEU A 5 8.62 6.64 -18.25
CA LEU A 5 9.97 6.09 -18.05
C LEU A 5 11.09 7.00 -18.60
N LYS A 6 10.77 8.03 -19.40
CA LYS A 6 11.73 9.03 -19.92
C LYS A 6 12.39 9.91 -18.86
N GLY A 7 12.01 9.80 -17.58
CA GLY A 7 12.61 10.57 -16.48
C GLY A 7 13.79 9.91 -15.79
N TYR A 8 14.06 8.63 -16.05
CA TYR A 8 15.15 7.89 -15.40
C TYR A 8 16.43 7.98 -16.23
N SER A 9 17.51 8.45 -15.60
CA SER A 9 18.83 8.56 -16.24
C SER A 9 19.62 7.24 -16.23
N ASP A 10 19.20 6.27 -15.41
CA ASP A 10 19.86 4.98 -15.24
C ASP A 10 18.90 3.81 -15.53
N THR A 11 19.37 2.85 -16.32
CA THR A 11 18.70 1.57 -16.59
C THR A 11 18.37 0.79 -15.33
N ALA A 12 19.21 0.86 -14.29
CA ALA A 12 18.97 0.18 -13.02
C ALA A 12 17.77 0.78 -12.26
N GLU A 13 17.58 2.10 -12.33
CA GLU A 13 16.42 2.79 -11.73
C GLU A 13 15.13 2.43 -12.45
N ALA A 14 15.16 2.38 -13.79
CA ALA A 14 14.01 1.98 -14.58
C ALA A 14 13.61 0.51 -14.33
N GLU A 15 14.58 -0.41 -14.26
CA GLU A 15 14.34 -1.82 -13.91
C GLU A 15 13.82 -1.99 -12.48
N PHE A 16 14.34 -1.21 -11.53
CA PHE A 16 13.85 -1.19 -10.16
C PHE A 16 12.39 -0.72 -10.10
N MET A 17 12.04 0.33 -10.85
CA MET A 17 10.67 0.84 -10.91
C MET A 17 9.69 -0.14 -11.58
N VAL A 18 10.10 -0.84 -12.64
CA VAL A 18 9.28 -1.90 -13.27
C VAL A 18 9.00 -3.02 -12.28
N LYS A 19 10.04 -3.49 -11.55
CA LYS A 19 9.87 -4.50 -10.49
C LYS A 19 8.95 -4.01 -9.36
N PHE A 20 8.98 -2.72 -9.06
CA PHE A 20 8.11 -2.10 -8.06
C PHE A 20 6.63 -2.14 -8.46
N PHE A 21 6.31 -1.93 -9.75
CA PHE A 21 4.93 -2.09 -10.26
C PHE A 21 4.49 -3.56 -10.26
N ASP A 22 5.36 -4.49 -10.67
CA ASP A 22 5.06 -5.93 -10.67
C ASP A 22 4.82 -6.49 -9.25
N LEU A 23 5.55 -5.96 -8.26
CA LEU A 23 5.46 -6.35 -6.86
C LEU A 23 4.03 -6.25 -6.31
N HIS A 24 3.33 -5.16 -6.64
CA HIS A 24 1.96 -4.96 -6.17
C HIS A 24 1.01 -5.99 -6.74
N GLY A 25 1.16 -6.34 -8.03
CA GLY A 25 0.28 -7.24 -8.75
C GLY A 25 0.37 -8.72 -8.34
N ASN A 26 1.50 -9.15 -7.76
CA ASN A 26 1.79 -10.57 -7.54
C ASN A 26 2.09 -10.99 -6.08
N ASN A 27 2.04 -10.08 -5.11
CA ASN A 27 2.50 -10.34 -3.73
C ASN A 27 3.96 -10.79 -3.66
N ASP A 28 4.81 -10.26 -4.53
CA ASP A 28 6.22 -10.66 -4.53
C ASP A 28 6.94 -10.15 -3.27
N SER A 29 7.84 -10.97 -2.76
CA SER A 29 8.79 -10.57 -1.72
C SER A 29 9.90 -9.76 -2.37
N ILE A 30 10.32 -8.69 -1.70
CA ILE A 30 11.54 -7.97 -2.09
C ILE A 30 12.58 -7.90 -0.98
N LEU A 31 12.32 -8.54 0.16
CA LEU A 31 13.24 -8.55 1.29
C LEU A 31 14.66 -9.01 0.90
N ASN A 32 14.76 -10.00 0.01
CA ASN A 32 16.05 -10.57 -0.42
C ASN A 32 16.86 -9.64 -1.34
N ILE A 33 16.22 -8.64 -1.94
CA ILE A 33 16.87 -7.66 -2.83
C ILE A 33 16.88 -6.26 -2.23
N TRP A 34 16.29 -6.08 -1.04
CA TRP A 34 16.27 -4.81 -0.35
C TRP A 34 17.65 -4.55 0.27
N PRO A 35 18.21 -3.33 0.13
CA PRO A 35 19.42 -2.96 0.85
C PRO A 35 19.14 -2.86 2.36
N ASP A 36 20.19 -2.76 3.18
CA ASP A 36 20.03 -2.61 4.64
C ASP A 36 19.13 -1.43 5.01
N VAL A 37 19.26 -0.31 4.28
CA VAL A 37 18.39 0.87 4.33
C VAL A 37 18.28 1.46 2.92
N MET A 38 17.06 1.71 2.44
CA MET A 38 16.83 2.35 1.13
C MET A 38 16.48 3.83 1.30
N PRO A 39 17.19 4.78 0.66
CA PRO A 39 16.74 6.17 0.63
C PRO A 39 15.45 6.30 -0.18
N ILE A 40 14.41 6.87 0.42
CA ILE A 40 13.13 7.17 -0.25
C ILE A 40 12.83 8.64 -0.11
N LYS A 41 12.31 9.23 -1.20
CA LYS A 41 11.76 10.58 -1.21
C LYS A 41 10.23 10.51 -1.26
N PRO A 42 9.52 10.80 -0.16
CA PRO A 42 8.08 10.93 -0.16
C PRO A 42 7.61 12.01 -1.13
N LEU A 43 6.43 11.78 -1.71
CA LEU A 43 5.79 12.74 -2.60
C LEU A 43 5.15 13.92 -1.84
N SER A 44 4.67 13.67 -0.62
CA SER A 44 4.17 14.71 0.28
C SER A 44 5.33 15.40 1.00
N ILE A 45 5.18 16.70 1.31
CA ILE A 45 6.12 17.45 2.15
C ILE A 45 5.85 17.29 3.65
N ASP A 46 4.68 16.79 4.04
CA ASP A 46 4.25 16.68 5.44
C ASP A 46 4.40 15.26 6.01
N TYR A 47 5.15 14.37 5.33
CA TYR A 47 5.31 12.96 5.74
C TYR A 47 5.89 12.81 7.15
N GLU A 48 6.70 13.76 7.63
CA GLU A 48 7.31 13.73 8.97
C GLU A 48 6.30 14.05 10.08
N LYS A 49 5.17 14.65 9.73
CA LYS A 49 4.13 15.05 10.69
C LYS A 49 3.08 13.96 10.89
N VAL A 50 3.20 12.86 10.15
CA VAL A 50 2.22 11.78 10.16
C VAL A 50 2.83 10.45 10.58
N ASP A 51 2.00 9.60 11.17
CA ASP A 51 2.41 8.29 11.65
C ASP A 51 2.35 7.25 10.54
N ILE A 52 1.35 7.38 9.66
CA ILE A 52 1.12 6.48 8.54
C ILE A 52 0.93 7.32 7.28
N TYR A 53 1.68 7.01 6.22
CA TYR A 53 1.55 7.66 4.93
C TYR A 53 1.47 6.62 3.81
N ILE A 54 0.49 6.76 2.92
CA ILE A 54 0.33 5.83 1.79
C ILE A 54 1.07 6.39 0.57
N GLN A 55 2.01 5.62 0.03
CA GLN A 55 2.69 5.96 -1.23
C GLN A 55 2.80 4.74 -2.11
N GLY A 56 2.21 4.80 -3.30
CA GLY A 56 2.35 3.76 -4.31
C GLY A 56 1.92 2.38 -3.84
N GLY A 57 0.88 2.26 -3.00
CA GLY A 57 0.44 0.97 -2.46
C GLY A 57 1.24 0.45 -1.25
N PHE A 58 2.21 1.21 -0.75
CA PHE A 58 2.91 0.94 0.52
C PHE A 58 2.38 1.79 1.66
N LEU A 59 2.53 1.29 2.88
CA LEU A 59 2.43 2.11 4.08
C LEU A 59 3.84 2.53 4.51
N LEU A 60 4.11 3.82 4.56
CA LEU A 60 5.26 4.38 5.26
C LEU A 60 4.83 4.61 6.70
N LEU A 61 5.60 4.06 7.63
CA LEU A 61 5.33 4.07 9.05
C LEU A 61 6.42 4.88 9.75
N SER A 62 6.00 5.82 10.60
CA SER A 62 6.88 6.39 11.61
C SER A 62 7.41 5.27 12.51
N LYS A 63 8.49 5.54 13.24
CA LYS A 63 9.02 4.57 14.21
C LYS A 63 7.97 4.18 15.25
N GLU A 64 7.17 5.15 15.72
CA GLU A 64 6.11 4.88 16.70
C GLU A 64 4.99 4.02 16.12
N ALA A 65 4.55 4.30 14.88
CA ALA A 65 3.55 3.48 14.21
C ALA A 65 4.06 2.05 13.97
N TYR A 66 5.30 1.91 13.53
CA TYR A 66 5.94 0.61 13.34
C TYR A 66 6.02 -0.19 14.65
N ASP A 67 6.55 0.40 15.72
CA ASP A 67 6.73 -0.27 17.01
C ASP A 67 5.39 -0.80 17.57
N TYR A 68 4.28 -0.10 17.29
CA TYR A 68 2.94 -0.52 17.69
C TYR A 68 2.30 -1.55 16.74
N LEU A 69 2.33 -1.30 15.43
CA LEU A 69 1.62 -2.10 14.43
C LEU A 69 2.35 -3.39 14.05
N TYR A 70 3.65 -3.51 14.33
CA TYR A 70 4.48 -4.65 13.91
C TYR A 70 3.86 -6.01 14.26
N HIS A 71 3.43 -6.19 15.50
CA HIS A 71 2.90 -7.47 15.98
C HIS A 71 1.54 -7.85 15.36
N PHE A 72 0.81 -6.88 14.82
CA PHE A 72 -0.48 -7.11 14.17
C PHE A 72 -0.31 -7.34 12.67
N LEU A 73 0.68 -6.69 12.04
CA LEU A 73 0.87 -6.69 10.60
C LEU A 73 1.94 -7.67 10.09
N ASN A 74 2.74 -8.29 10.95
CA ASN A 74 3.87 -9.15 10.52
C ASN A 74 3.45 -10.36 9.67
N GLU A 75 2.22 -10.86 9.80
CA GLU A 75 1.70 -11.96 8.99
C GLU A 75 1.19 -11.49 7.61
N TYR A 76 1.00 -10.17 7.43
CA TYR A 76 0.38 -9.59 6.24
C TYR A 76 1.40 -9.12 5.20
N GLY A 77 2.68 -8.99 5.55
CA GLY A 77 3.63 -8.34 4.66
C GLY A 77 5.06 -8.29 5.20
N GLU A 78 5.84 -7.38 4.60
CA GLU A 78 7.26 -7.21 4.89
C GLU A 78 7.55 -5.79 5.33
N PHE A 79 8.39 -5.66 6.36
CA PHE A 79 8.87 -4.38 6.84
C PHE A 79 10.27 -4.11 6.29
N LEU A 80 10.40 -3.00 5.59
CA LEU A 80 11.59 -2.63 4.84
C LEU A 80 12.11 -1.30 5.39
N LYS A 81 13.36 -1.28 5.85
CA LYS A 81 13.96 -0.07 6.42
C LYS A 81 14.21 0.95 5.33
N ILE A 82 13.83 2.20 5.61
CA ILE A 82 14.02 3.32 4.70
C ILE A 82 14.63 4.50 5.42
N ASP A 83 15.42 5.28 4.67
CA ASP A 83 15.87 6.60 5.09
C ASP A 83 15.07 7.65 4.35
N VAL A 84 14.51 8.59 5.11
CA VAL A 84 13.75 9.69 4.55
C VAL A 84 14.36 10.99 5.04
N ASN A 85 15.18 11.62 4.20
CA ASN A 85 15.92 12.84 4.52
C ASN A 85 16.73 12.74 5.84
N GLY A 86 17.32 11.58 6.13
CA GLY A 86 18.06 11.32 7.37
C GLY A 86 17.22 10.83 8.55
N SER A 87 15.90 10.66 8.38
CA SER A 87 15.00 10.05 9.37
C SER A 87 14.75 8.59 9.02
N GLU A 88 15.06 7.68 9.95
CA GLU A 88 14.75 6.26 9.80
C GLU A 88 13.24 6.03 9.93
N MET A 89 12.64 5.48 8.88
CA MET A 89 11.24 5.08 8.81
C MET A 89 11.14 3.64 8.30
N VAL A 90 9.92 3.09 8.30
CA VAL A 90 9.67 1.74 7.78
C VAL A 90 8.67 1.79 6.65
N LEU A 91 9.00 1.17 5.53
CA LEU A 91 8.07 0.91 4.44
C LEU A 91 7.50 -0.50 4.58
N PHE A 92 6.19 -0.61 4.68
CA PHE A 92 5.48 -1.88 4.79
C PHE A 92 4.93 -2.29 3.42
N ASN A 93 5.47 -3.39 2.90
CA ASN A 93 5.00 -4.07 1.70
C ASN A 93 3.88 -5.05 2.07
N LEU A 94 2.63 -4.66 1.80
CA LEU A 94 1.48 -5.53 1.98
C LEU A 94 1.43 -6.63 0.91
N ARG A 95 1.34 -7.89 1.33
CA ARG A 95 1.41 -9.08 0.47
C ARG A 95 0.18 -9.99 0.60
N VAL A 96 -0.97 -9.42 0.96
CA VAL A 96 -2.25 -10.14 1.07
C VAL A 96 -3.28 -9.51 0.15
N PHE A 97 -3.92 -10.32 -0.70
CA PHE A 97 -5.06 -9.89 -1.51
C PHE A 97 -6.38 -10.19 -0.79
N GLY A 98 -7.36 -9.29 -0.95
CA GLY A 98 -8.77 -9.62 -0.74
C GLY A 98 -9.34 -10.17 -2.04
N GLN A 99 -10.17 -11.19 -1.96
CA GLN A 99 -10.85 -11.77 -3.11
C GLN A 99 -12.02 -10.88 -3.51
N GLU A 100 -11.93 -10.22 -4.67
CA GLU A 100 -13.03 -9.43 -5.20
C GLU A 100 -14.24 -10.30 -5.58
N ASP A 101 -15.44 -9.78 -5.34
CA ASP A 101 -16.69 -10.38 -5.80
C ASP A 101 -16.97 -9.89 -7.23
N SER A 102 -16.58 -10.70 -8.22
CA SER A 102 -16.67 -10.33 -9.64
C SER A 102 -18.09 -9.98 -10.09
N ASP A 103 -19.11 -10.54 -9.44
CA ASP A 103 -20.51 -10.29 -9.80
C ASP A 103 -21.01 -8.93 -9.27
N LYS A 104 -20.31 -8.37 -8.27
CA LYS A 104 -20.62 -7.08 -7.64
C LYS A 104 -19.63 -5.97 -7.98
N CYS A 105 -18.48 -6.30 -8.55
CA CYS A 105 -17.53 -5.34 -9.10
C CYS A 105 -17.95 -4.88 -10.50
N ILE A 106 -18.73 -3.81 -10.57
CA ILE A 106 -19.25 -3.28 -11.84
C ILE A 106 -18.34 -2.15 -12.32
N GLU A 107 -17.65 -2.35 -13.43
CA GLU A 107 -16.79 -1.33 -14.02
C GLU A 107 -17.58 -0.11 -14.49
N ASP A 108 -16.99 1.07 -14.27
CA ASP A 108 -17.49 2.32 -14.82
C ASP A 108 -16.72 2.70 -16.09
N TYR A 109 -17.47 3.21 -17.06
CA TYR A 109 -16.93 3.63 -18.35
C TYR A 109 -17.41 5.05 -18.67
N SER A 110 -16.45 5.95 -18.88
CA SER A 110 -16.70 7.32 -19.31
C SER A 110 -16.01 7.58 -20.65
N LYS A 111 -16.79 8.00 -21.65
CA LYS A 111 -16.31 8.24 -23.03
C LYS A 111 -15.56 7.04 -23.65
N GLY A 112 -15.99 5.82 -23.30
CA GLY A 112 -15.39 4.57 -23.80
C GLY A 112 -14.08 4.16 -23.12
N LEU A 113 -13.65 4.87 -22.07
CA LEU A 113 -12.50 4.51 -21.24
C LEU A 113 -12.98 4.09 -19.85
N ARG A 114 -12.35 3.06 -19.27
CA ARG A 114 -12.60 2.65 -17.89
C ARG A 114 -12.27 3.82 -16.97
N SER A 115 -13.28 4.35 -16.28
CA SER A 115 -13.16 5.44 -15.31
C SER A 115 -13.01 4.96 -13.87
N GLY A 116 -13.24 3.67 -13.62
CA GLY A 116 -13.15 3.06 -12.29
C GLY A 116 -14.20 1.97 -12.13
N PHE A 117 -14.89 1.99 -10.98
CA PHE A 117 -15.97 1.07 -10.64
C PHE A 117 -17.20 1.86 -10.17
N LYS A 118 -18.39 1.43 -10.61
CA LYS A 118 -19.68 1.91 -10.10
C LYS A 118 -20.04 1.29 -8.76
N SER A 119 -19.63 0.05 -8.58
CA SER A 119 -19.74 -0.71 -7.32
C SER A 119 -18.52 -1.59 -7.20
N PHE A 120 -18.05 -1.78 -5.98
CA PHE A 120 -16.86 -2.56 -5.70
C PHE A 120 -17.09 -3.38 -4.43
N ALA A 121 -16.78 -4.67 -4.47
CA ALA A 121 -17.03 -5.54 -3.33
C ALA A 121 -16.01 -6.67 -3.27
N PHE A 122 -15.84 -7.18 -2.06
CA PHE A 122 -15.06 -8.37 -1.77
C PHE A 122 -15.96 -9.49 -1.29
N ILE A 123 -15.46 -10.72 -1.32
CA ILE A 123 -16.11 -11.87 -0.69
C ILE A 123 -15.92 -11.77 0.82
N ASP A 124 -17.00 -11.56 1.57
CA ASP A 124 -16.95 -11.36 3.03
C ASP A 124 -16.19 -12.48 3.75
N SER A 125 -16.42 -13.75 3.38
CA SER A 125 -15.75 -14.88 4.02
C SER A 125 -14.24 -14.91 3.81
N ASP A 126 -13.71 -14.21 2.81
CA ASP A 126 -12.29 -14.09 2.54
C ASP A 126 -11.66 -12.90 3.30
N ILE A 127 -12.37 -11.77 3.41
CA ILE A 127 -11.81 -10.55 4.01
C ILE A 127 -12.06 -10.41 5.52
N ASN A 128 -13.04 -11.11 6.09
CA ASN A 128 -13.41 -10.97 7.50
C ASN A 128 -12.30 -11.33 8.49
N SER A 129 -11.32 -12.15 8.09
CA SER A 129 -10.17 -12.51 8.92
C SER A 129 -8.93 -11.67 8.62
N LYS A 130 -9.00 -10.66 7.75
CA LYS A 130 -7.85 -9.87 7.30
C LYS A 130 -7.90 -8.47 7.89
N LEU A 131 -6.84 -8.10 8.61
CA LEU A 131 -6.64 -6.73 9.10
C LEU A 131 -6.44 -5.76 7.95
N LEU A 132 -5.55 -6.10 7.03
CA LEU A 132 -5.17 -5.27 5.88
C LEU A 132 -5.03 -6.15 4.65
N PHE A 133 -5.50 -5.68 3.51
CA PHE A 133 -5.39 -6.38 2.24
C PHE A 133 -5.41 -5.39 1.07
N LYS A 134 -5.04 -5.86 -0.12
CA LYS A 134 -5.09 -5.07 -1.36
C LYS A 134 -5.99 -5.71 -2.39
N SER A 135 -6.41 -4.92 -3.37
CA SER A 135 -7.17 -5.38 -4.53
C SER A 135 -6.28 -5.69 -5.72
N LYS A 136 -6.51 -6.83 -6.36
CA LYS A 136 -5.93 -7.18 -7.66
C LYS A 136 -6.59 -6.43 -8.81
N LEU A 137 -7.89 -6.12 -8.72
CA LEU A 137 -8.62 -5.29 -9.69
C LEU A 137 -8.18 -3.82 -9.72
N LEU A 138 -7.50 -3.38 -8.66
CA LEU A 138 -6.86 -2.07 -8.51
C LEU A 138 -5.32 -2.19 -8.51
N ASP A 139 -4.79 -3.09 -9.34
CA ASP A 139 -3.37 -3.27 -9.63
C ASP A 139 -2.48 -3.53 -8.40
N GLY A 140 -3.07 -4.00 -7.29
CA GLY A 140 -2.38 -4.23 -6.03
C GLY A 140 -1.97 -2.95 -5.27
N ILE A 141 -2.41 -1.78 -5.74
CA ILE A 141 -2.14 -0.49 -5.07
C ILE A 141 -3.35 -0.01 -4.25
N GLY A 142 -4.56 -0.50 -4.55
CA GLY A 142 -5.76 -0.22 -3.77
C GLY A 142 -5.73 -0.96 -2.44
N LEU A 143 -5.48 -0.24 -1.35
CA LEU A 143 -5.41 -0.78 0.01
C LEU A 143 -6.77 -0.70 0.71
N PHE A 144 -7.10 -1.76 1.45
CA PHE A 144 -8.32 -1.91 2.21
C PHE A 144 -8.00 -2.51 3.57
N CYS A 145 -8.87 -2.27 4.54
CA CYS A 145 -8.69 -2.77 5.90
C CYS A 145 -10.02 -3.28 6.46
N GLY A 146 -9.91 -4.22 7.40
CA GLY A 146 -11.00 -4.58 8.28
C GLY A 146 -11.19 -3.54 9.40
N GLU A 147 -12.32 -3.63 10.11
CA GLU A 147 -12.66 -2.74 11.22
C GLU A 147 -11.63 -2.81 12.36
N GLU A 148 -11.04 -3.98 12.61
CA GLU A 148 -10.04 -4.15 13.66
C GLU A 148 -8.77 -3.31 13.41
N PHE A 149 -8.30 -3.20 12.15
CA PHE A 149 -7.14 -2.35 11.84
C PHE A 149 -7.44 -0.87 12.08
N LYS A 150 -8.64 -0.42 11.69
CA LYS A 150 -9.10 0.95 11.96
C LYS A 150 -9.10 1.23 13.47
N GLN A 151 -9.62 0.30 14.28
CA GLN A 151 -9.63 0.43 15.74
C GLN A 151 -8.20 0.52 16.31
N LEU A 152 -7.25 -0.27 15.80
CA LEU A 152 -5.85 -0.19 16.24
C LEU A 152 -5.25 1.20 15.99
N VAL A 153 -5.51 1.78 14.81
CA VAL A 153 -5.07 3.13 14.43
C VAL A 153 -5.71 4.19 15.34
N GLU A 154 -7.01 4.11 15.57
CA GLU A 154 -7.76 5.06 16.40
C GLU A 154 -7.37 5.00 17.89
N VAL A 155 -7.27 3.80 18.47
CA VAL A 155 -6.89 3.58 19.88
C VAL A 155 -5.51 4.15 20.17
N LYS A 156 -4.56 3.98 19.25
CA LYS A 156 -3.21 4.52 19.37
C LYS A 156 -3.12 5.98 18.93
N SER A 157 -4.20 6.54 18.37
CA SER A 157 -4.28 7.90 17.83
C SER A 157 -3.23 8.17 16.74
N LEU A 158 -2.93 7.15 15.93
CA LEU A 158 -2.02 7.29 14.78
C LEU A 158 -2.71 8.13 13.70
N ASN A 159 -1.97 9.05 13.10
CA ASN A 159 -2.52 9.98 12.10
C ASN A 159 -1.91 9.80 10.70
N GLY A 160 -2.53 10.42 9.68
CA GLY A 160 -2.01 10.45 8.30
C GLY A 160 -2.78 9.62 7.26
N ILE A 161 -3.76 8.84 7.71
CA ILE A 161 -4.69 8.11 6.84
C ILE A 161 -6.13 8.41 7.21
N GLU A 162 -7.01 8.29 6.23
CA GLU A 162 -8.46 8.41 6.39
C GLU A 162 -9.14 7.12 5.95
N PHE A 163 -10.14 6.69 6.71
CA PHE A 163 -10.93 5.51 6.40
C PHE A 163 -12.20 5.91 5.66
N ASN A 164 -12.41 5.29 4.51
CA ASN A 164 -13.61 5.48 3.69
C ASN A 164 -14.28 4.13 3.50
N GLU A 165 -15.61 4.10 3.65
CA GLU A 165 -16.40 2.92 3.33
C GLU A 165 -16.44 2.70 1.81
N ILE A 166 -16.44 1.43 1.41
CA ILE A 166 -16.66 1.06 0.01
C ILE A 166 -18.17 1.10 -0.25
N ASN A 167 -18.58 1.88 -1.26
CA ASN A 167 -19.97 1.94 -1.73
C ASN A 167 -20.23 0.98 -2.89
#